data_AF-A0A6S7I645-F1
#
_entry.id   AF-A0A6S7I645-F1
#
_cell.length_a   1.000
_cell.length_b   1.000
_cell.length_c   1.000
_cell.angle_alpha   90.00
_cell.angle_beta   90.00
_cell.angle_gamma   90.00
#
_symmetry.space_group_name_H-M   'P 1'
#
loop_
_entity.id
_entity.type
_entity.pdbx_description
1 polymer ?
#
loop_
_entity_poly.entity_id
_entity_poly.type
_entity_poly.pdbx_seq_one_letter_code
_entity_poly.pdbx_strand_id
1 'polypeptide(L)'
;MEAKRCFNCRRVSYNPEDFCLHLNQRQPLEEYISYNGLKALFGGQRPSVCADCVYDRLQNCQRCSRKVPLSLYNIEEWFKSTTDRVCLECMAIQATQVAFRNGLMLKDTLNQCFQCSTFKSIYSFLSICHFKQFDVVCRECHVHKDIQRYHIELNARYAQNLSLSPALTQVQVDLKAIDTLEKPVLSYARVLTDGSKLEQDETPTEQPDVLELNSSPKEAPSFFQTTMDVGICRMVLDAFKQSLYELEGKTRLELKILHQDPNFWQVVLRSKLIQMSQKFSSQATSRTSFQEAEIRSAYMGTYCCSHASLVQAAVKSGCFPPLSEFIQTANESKRALHVCCIGAGPGSEVLGLHEVLPKDTHWYLMDSCEQWSHSAQLLLRNIPGIKFNYGAFDITARFHPAHVFRKATLYAFVKFVSAIHFLKKSTTRFRELLRLTPAGSMFLFVDNAHHSVTRFIENLVFPDGVYEERKSCRENAFYALYTCYAELHPTEESMKSPYVAELVSLIKYWLDRSPLLDFHVNVFLLVKKAKPVVCKSNPVSEKS
;
A
#
# COMPACT_ATOMS: atom_id res chain seq x y z
N MET A 1 51.84 -0.37 -11.13
CA MET A 1 50.55 0.07 -10.56
C MET A 1 50.81 0.52 -9.13
N GLU A 2 50.45 1.75 -8.77
CA GLU A 2 50.58 2.23 -7.39
C GLU A 2 49.58 1.53 -6.47
N ALA A 3 50.06 1.03 -5.33
CA ALA A 3 49.22 0.37 -4.34
C ALA A 3 48.33 1.41 -3.64
N LYS A 4 47.02 1.19 -3.62
CA LYS A 4 46.09 2.02 -2.84
C LYS A 4 45.92 1.44 -1.45
N ARG A 5 45.84 2.31 -0.43
CA ARG A 5 45.61 1.91 0.97
C ARG A 5 44.30 2.48 1.49
N CYS A 6 43.47 1.62 2.07
CA CYS A 6 42.22 2.01 2.67
C CYS A 6 42.47 2.83 3.94
N PHE A 7 41.85 4.01 4.02
CA PHE A 7 41.90 4.86 5.20
C PHE A 7 41.36 4.14 6.44
N ASN A 8 40.24 3.43 6.29
CA ASN A 8 39.49 2.83 7.40
C ASN A 8 40.05 1.51 7.93
N CYS A 9 40.36 0.56 7.05
CA CYS A 9 40.84 -0.76 7.47
C CYS A 9 42.33 -1.00 7.19
N ARG A 10 43.02 -0.02 6.60
CA ARG A 10 44.44 -0.11 6.21
C ARG A 10 44.77 -1.21 5.19
N ARG A 11 43.76 -1.92 4.63
CA ARG A 11 43.90 -2.87 3.51
C ARG A 11 44.62 -2.20 2.35
N VAL A 12 45.59 -2.91 1.77
CA VAL A 12 46.31 -2.50 0.57
C VAL A 12 45.80 -3.35 -0.59
N SER A 13 45.49 -2.72 -1.73
CA SER A 13 45.20 -3.46 -2.96
C SER A 13 45.80 -2.74 -4.17
N TYR A 14 46.23 -3.55 -5.13
CA TYR A 14 46.72 -3.10 -6.44
C TYR A 14 45.60 -3.06 -7.47
N ASN A 15 44.43 -3.65 -7.17
CA ASN A 15 43.26 -3.57 -8.02
C ASN A 15 42.51 -2.26 -7.74
N PRO A 16 42.44 -1.32 -8.70
CA PRO A 16 41.71 -0.07 -8.51
C PRO A 16 40.22 -0.27 -8.25
N GLU A 17 39.64 -1.42 -8.65
CA GLU A 17 38.22 -1.75 -8.42
C GLU A 17 37.89 -2.12 -6.97
N ASP A 18 38.88 -2.47 -6.15
CA ASP A 18 38.69 -2.75 -4.71
C ASP A 18 38.39 -1.47 -3.91
N PHE A 19 38.64 -0.32 -4.53
CA PHE A 19 38.43 1.01 -3.97
C PHE A 19 37.24 1.67 -4.65
N CYS A 20 36.23 2.03 -3.86
CA CYS A 20 35.00 2.57 -4.41
C CYS A 20 35.19 3.94 -5.08
N LEU A 21 34.72 4.01 -6.33
CA LEU A 21 34.18 5.21 -6.99
C LEU A 21 32.75 4.85 -7.42
N HIS A 22 31.74 5.35 -6.71
CA HIS A 22 30.35 5.06 -7.07
C HIS A 22 29.93 5.89 -8.30
N LEU A 23 29.41 5.24 -9.35
CA LEU A 23 28.94 5.89 -10.59
C LEU A 23 27.73 6.84 -10.41
N ASN A 24 26.91 6.67 -9.35
CA ASN A 24 25.75 7.54 -9.08
C ASN A 24 26.09 8.80 -8.26
N GLN A 25 27.34 8.94 -7.84
CA GLN A 25 27.94 10.19 -7.35
C GLN A 25 29.02 10.65 -8.33
N ARG A 26 28.68 10.65 -9.63
CA ARG A 26 29.51 11.17 -10.73
C ARG A 26 29.45 12.69 -10.88
N GLN A 27 29.00 13.42 -9.87
CA GLN A 27 29.64 14.71 -9.66
C GLN A 27 31.03 14.37 -9.12
N PRO A 28 32.12 14.79 -9.77
CA PRO A 28 33.44 14.53 -9.23
C PRO A 28 33.44 14.93 -7.76
N LEU A 29 34.14 14.18 -6.91
CA LEU A 29 34.33 14.48 -5.48
C LEU A 29 34.71 15.96 -5.21
N GLU A 30 35.12 16.66 -6.27
CA GLU A 30 35.46 18.07 -6.41
C GLU A 30 34.27 19.05 -6.33
N GLU A 31 33.02 18.64 -6.58
CA GLU A 31 31.84 19.54 -6.49
C GLU A 31 31.13 19.52 -5.12
N TYR A 32 31.15 18.39 -4.40
CA TYR A 32 30.42 18.24 -3.12
C TYR A 32 31.27 18.50 -1.87
N ILE A 33 32.58 18.44 -2.02
CA ILE A 33 33.51 18.70 -0.92
C ILE A 33 34.32 19.88 -1.40
N SER A 34 34.33 20.97 -0.63
CA SER A 34 35.33 22.02 -0.82
C SER A 34 36.68 21.33 -0.94
N TYR A 35 37.27 21.35 -2.14
CA TYR A 35 38.57 20.74 -2.43
C TYR A 35 39.63 21.20 -1.42
N ASN A 36 39.43 22.38 -0.82
CA ASN A 36 40.24 22.92 0.27
C ASN A 36 40.09 22.18 1.61
N GLY A 37 38.91 21.63 1.94
CA GLY A 37 38.67 20.89 3.19
C GLY A 37 39.38 19.54 3.25
N LEU A 38 39.35 18.76 2.17
CA LEU A 38 40.09 17.50 2.08
C LEU A 38 41.60 17.71 1.92
N LYS A 39 42.03 18.75 1.20
CA LYS A 39 43.45 19.08 1.02
C LYS A 39 44.09 19.56 2.32
N ALA A 40 43.34 20.28 3.17
CA ALA A 40 43.78 20.67 4.51
C ALA A 40 43.91 19.48 5.49
N LEU A 41 43.03 18.47 5.38
CA LEU A 41 43.06 17.29 6.27
C LEU A 41 44.17 16.28 5.91
N PHE A 42 44.59 16.20 4.65
CA PHE A 42 45.47 15.12 4.18
C PHE A 42 46.74 15.56 3.43
N GLY A 43 47.09 16.84 3.48
CA GLY A 43 48.40 17.32 3.01
C GLY A 43 48.72 17.03 1.54
N GLY A 44 47.71 16.85 0.69
CA GLY A 44 47.87 16.58 -0.75
C GLY A 44 47.83 15.12 -1.18
N GLN A 45 47.83 14.13 -0.28
CA GLN A 45 47.55 12.73 -0.64
C GLN A 45 46.03 12.47 -0.64
N ARG A 46 45.49 11.85 -1.71
CA ARG A 46 44.05 11.53 -1.80
C ARG A 46 43.75 10.26 -0.99
N PRO A 47 43.10 10.33 0.19
CA PRO A 47 42.74 9.14 0.94
C PRO A 47 41.68 8.34 0.16
N SER A 48 41.79 7.01 0.21
CA SER A 48 40.86 6.10 -0.47
C SER A 48 40.20 5.16 0.55
N VAL A 49 38.97 4.73 0.29
CA VAL A 49 38.24 3.79 1.15
C VAL A 49 37.86 2.57 0.33
N CYS A 50 38.14 1.37 0.82
CA CYS A 50 37.80 0.13 0.13
C CYS A 50 36.29 -0.13 0.18
N ALA A 51 35.77 -0.84 -0.82
CA ALA A 51 34.34 -1.10 -0.93
C ALA A 51 33.77 -1.85 0.28
N ASP A 52 34.52 -2.80 0.86
CA ASP A 52 34.10 -3.50 2.10
C ASP A 52 33.85 -2.53 3.26
N CYS A 53 34.66 -1.47 3.39
CA CYS A 53 34.44 -0.47 4.42
C CYS A 53 33.23 0.41 4.12
N VAL A 54 32.91 0.61 2.84
CA VAL A 54 31.77 1.42 2.42
C VAL A 54 30.44 0.69 2.66
N TYR A 55 30.34 -0.58 2.27
CA TYR A 55 29.07 -1.31 2.23
C TYR A 55 28.91 -2.39 3.31
N ASP A 56 29.99 -3.08 3.69
CA ASP A 56 29.87 -4.32 4.49
C ASP A 56 30.28 -4.13 5.96
N ARG A 57 31.30 -3.30 6.22
CA ARG A 57 31.78 -3.05 7.57
C ARG A 57 30.95 -1.98 8.26
N LEU A 58 30.02 -2.43 9.09
CA LEU A 58 29.17 -1.56 9.89
C LEU A 58 29.98 -0.67 10.86
N GLN A 59 29.57 0.59 10.98
CA GLN A 59 30.15 1.62 11.84
C GLN A 59 29.10 2.08 12.85
N ASN A 60 29.53 2.38 14.09
CA ASN A 60 28.65 2.93 15.11
C ASN A 60 28.43 4.42 14.89
N CYS A 61 27.17 4.86 14.95
CA CYS A 61 26.85 6.28 15.04
C CYS A 61 27.04 6.76 16.47
N GLN A 62 27.82 7.82 16.68
CA GLN A 62 28.06 8.43 17.99
C GLN A 62 26.77 8.86 18.71
N ARG A 63 25.74 9.27 17.96
CA ARG A 63 24.52 9.85 18.54
C ARG A 63 23.41 8.85 18.84
N CYS A 64 23.26 7.82 18.03
CA CYS A 64 22.19 6.84 18.20
C CYS A 64 22.70 5.42 18.47
N SER A 65 24.01 5.22 18.50
CA SER A 65 24.67 3.92 18.66
C SER A 65 24.31 2.88 17.60
N ARG A 66 23.55 3.25 16.57
CA ARG A 66 23.15 2.36 15.49
C ARG A 66 24.37 1.98 14.65
N LYS A 67 24.52 0.68 14.40
CA LYS A 67 25.51 0.12 13.47
C LYS A 67 24.97 0.19 12.05
N VAL A 68 25.62 0.94 11.17
CA VAL A 68 25.24 1.06 9.76
C VAL A 68 26.45 1.09 8.83
N PRO A 69 26.32 0.67 7.56
CA PRO A 69 27.38 0.82 6.57
C PRO A 69 27.88 2.25 6.46
N LEU A 70 29.14 2.43 6.06
CA LEU A 70 29.73 3.76 5.93
C LEU A 70 29.04 4.61 4.85
N SER A 71 28.43 3.98 3.84
CA SER A 71 27.57 4.64 2.85
C SER A 71 26.33 5.34 3.44
N LEU A 72 25.94 5.02 4.69
CA LEU A 72 24.90 5.72 5.46
C LEU A 72 25.44 6.87 6.33
N TYR A 73 26.66 7.33 6.04
CA TYR A 73 27.27 8.55 6.57
C TYR A 73 27.60 9.49 5.42
N ASN A 74 27.71 10.80 5.71
CA ASN A 74 28.22 11.74 4.71
C ASN A 74 29.69 11.42 4.38
N ILE A 75 30.17 11.75 3.18
CA ILE A 75 31.53 11.42 2.75
C ILE A 75 32.58 12.01 3.70
N GLU A 76 32.34 13.21 4.25
CA GLU A 76 33.22 13.82 5.25
C GLU A 76 33.40 12.95 6.50
N GLU A 77 32.35 12.24 6.93
CA GLU A 77 32.38 11.34 8.08
C GLU A 77 33.22 10.08 7.81
N TRP A 78 33.44 9.72 6.54
CA TRP A 78 34.23 8.53 6.17
C TRP A 78 35.68 8.63 6.62
N PHE A 79 36.15 9.86 6.77
CA PHE A 79 37.53 10.20 7.10
C PHE A 79 37.69 10.66 8.55
N LYS A 80 36.61 10.69 9.34
CA LYS A 80 36.67 10.89 10.79
C LYS A 80 37.08 9.61 11.51
N SER A 81 37.50 9.75 12.76
CA SER A 81 37.71 8.61 13.67
C SER A 81 36.41 7.79 13.78
N THR A 82 36.52 6.49 14.07
CA THR A 82 35.34 5.62 14.19
C THR A 82 34.39 6.00 15.33
N THR A 83 34.86 6.78 16.32
CA THR A 83 34.08 7.19 17.49
C THR A 83 33.30 8.48 17.29
N ASP A 84 33.66 9.29 16.30
CA ASP A 84 33.13 10.65 16.10
C ASP A 84 32.10 10.73 14.97
N ARG A 85 31.70 9.58 14.41
CA ARG A 85 30.84 9.55 13.22
C ARG A 85 29.38 9.75 13.56
N VAL A 86 28.72 10.64 12.81
CA VAL A 86 27.28 10.85 12.92
C VAL A 86 26.59 10.38 11.65
N CYS A 87 25.66 9.41 11.77
CA CYS A 87 24.95 8.89 10.61
C CYS A 87 24.02 9.94 10.00
N LEU A 88 23.68 9.73 8.72
CA LEU A 88 22.85 10.65 7.95
C LEU A 88 21.49 10.92 8.61
N GLU A 89 20.87 9.93 9.24
CA GLU A 89 19.58 10.12 9.91
C GLU A 89 19.71 11.03 11.13
N CYS A 90 20.77 10.89 11.93
CA CYS A 90 21.01 11.78 13.07
C CYS A 90 21.33 13.20 12.63
N MET A 91 22.02 13.38 11.50
CA MET A 91 22.23 14.69 10.89
C MET A 91 20.91 15.29 10.39
N ALA A 92 20.07 14.49 9.74
CA ALA A 92 18.78 14.93 9.21
C ALA A 92 17.81 15.35 10.33
N ILE A 93 17.78 14.62 11.44
CA ILE A 93 17.01 15.01 12.64
C ILE A 93 17.50 16.36 13.18
N GLN A 94 18.82 16.56 13.28
CA GLN A 94 19.36 17.84 13.75
C GLN A 94 19.00 19.00 12.80
N ALA A 95 19.12 18.80 11.50
CA ALA A 95 18.71 19.81 10.51
C ALA A 95 17.21 20.13 10.63
N THR A 96 16.39 19.11 10.84
CA THR A 96 14.94 19.26 11.05
C THR A 96 14.63 20.02 12.34
N GLN A 97 15.34 19.74 13.43
CA GLN A 97 15.21 20.49 14.68
C GLN A 97 15.54 21.98 14.49
N VAL A 98 16.60 22.30 13.73
CA VAL A 98 16.95 23.69 13.40
C VAL A 98 15.85 24.33 12.56
N ALA A 99 15.36 23.65 11.52
CA ALA A 99 14.28 24.16 10.67
C ALA A 99 12.98 24.39 11.46
N PHE A 100 12.64 23.49 12.38
CA PHE A 100 11.50 23.63 13.28
C PHE A 100 11.63 24.87 14.17
N ARG A 101 12.79 25.09 14.80
CA ARG A 101 13.06 26.31 15.58
C ARG A 101 12.99 27.59 14.74
N ASN A 102 13.26 27.49 13.44
CA ASN A 102 13.17 28.59 12.48
C ASN A 102 11.76 28.76 11.87
N GLY A 103 10.74 28.07 12.39
CA GLY A 103 9.34 28.30 12.03
C GLY A 103 8.71 27.23 11.12
N LEU A 104 9.41 26.14 10.77
CA LEU A 104 8.79 25.01 10.08
C LEU A 104 7.75 24.34 11.00
N MET A 105 6.54 24.11 10.50
CA MET A 105 5.47 23.48 11.29
C MET A 105 5.75 21.99 11.50
N LEU A 106 5.44 21.47 12.69
CA LEU A 106 5.72 20.06 13.06
C LEU A 106 5.12 19.07 12.05
N LYS A 107 3.90 19.32 11.56
CA LYS A 107 3.23 18.46 10.56
C LYS A 107 4.02 18.33 9.24
N ASP A 108 4.86 19.30 8.94
CA ASP A 108 5.66 19.36 7.70
C ASP A 108 7.11 18.90 7.93
N THR A 109 7.45 18.46 9.15
CA THR A 109 8.80 18.01 9.51
C THR A 109 9.07 16.54 9.20
N LEU A 110 8.02 15.73 9.02
CA LEU A 110 8.12 14.29 8.87
C LEU A 110 7.40 13.82 7.61
N ASN A 111 7.97 12.82 6.95
CA ASN A 111 7.34 12.11 5.84
C ASN A 111 7.43 10.60 6.03
N GLN A 112 6.47 9.87 5.48
CA GLN A 112 6.49 8.41 5.46
C GLN A 112 7.18 7.92 4.18
N CYS A 113 8.13 6.99 4.33
CA CYS A 113 8.80 6.39 3.17
C CYS A 113 7.89 5.34 2.52
N PHE A 114 7.64 5.42 1.21
CA PHE A 114 6.82 4.44 0.50
C PHE A 114 7.45 3.04 0.41
N GLN A 115 8.78 2.94 0.50
CA GLN A 115 9.48 1.65 0.38
C GLN A 115 9.52 0.86 1.69
N CYS A 116 9.69 1.53 2.83
CA CYS A 116 9.86 0.87 4.13
C CYS A 116 8.78 1.23 5.16
N SER A 117 7.80 2.06 4.77
CA SER A 117 6.70 2.56 5.60
C SER A 117 7.10 3.32 6.88
N THR A 118 8.40 3.51 7.14
CA THR A 118 8.86 4.25 8.31
C THR A 118 8.76 5.76 8.13
N PHE A 119 8.35 6.45 9.20
CA PHE A 119 8.42 7.90 9.27
C PHE A 119 9.86 8.35 9.47
N LYS A 120 10.28 9.33 8.68
CA LYS A 120 11.61 9.91 8.68
C LYS A 120 11.51 11.42 8.69
N SER A 121 12.58 12.06 9.13
CA SER A 121 12.68 13.51 9.09
C SER A 121 12.67 14.01 7.64
N ILE A 122 12.16 15.22 7.38
CA ILE A 122 12.06 15.77 6.02
C ILE A 122 13.43 15.80 5.31
N TYR A 123 14.51 16.05 6.08
CA TYR A 123 15.88 16.06 5.56
C TYR A 123 16.42 14.66 5.22
N SER A 124 15.75 13.59 5.66
CA SER A 124 16.08 12.21 5.28
C SER A 124 15.69 11.87 3.83
N PHE A 125 15.08 12.82 3.11
CA PHE A 125 14.66 12.69 1.71
C PHE A 125 15.41 13.64 0.75
N LEU A 126 16.20 14.59 1.27
CA LEU A 126 16.73 15.76 0.53
C LEU A 126 17.93 15.51 -0.41
N SER A 127 17.95 14.37 -1.11
CA SER A 127 18.80 14.17 -2.30
C SER A 127 18.02 14.18 -3.62
N ILE A 128 16.74 14.55 -3.61
CA ILE A 128 15.86 14.46 -4.79
C ILE A 128 15.13 15.79 -5.01
N CYS A 129 15.75 16.68 -5.77
CA CYS A 129 15.17 17.94 -6.24
C CYS A 129 14.13 17.70 -7.36
N HIS A 130 13.12 16.84 -7.18
CA HIS A 130 11.91 16.84 -8.00
C HIS A 130 10.75 16.27 -7.19
N PHE A 131 10.05 17.11 -6.42
CA PHE A 131 8.78 16.75 -5.80
C PHE A 131 7.70 16.56 -6.87
N LYS A 132 7.67 15.38 -7.49
CA LYS A 132 6.49 14.86 -8.19
C LYS A 132 6.38 13.35 -7.92
N GLN A 133 5.17 12.94 -7.53
CA GLN A 133 4.60 11.58 -7.54
C GLN A 133 4.85 10.67 -6.33
N PHE A 134 3.73 10.34 -5.68
CA PHE A 134 3.25 9.13 -4.98
C PHE A 134 4.21 8.17 -4.22
N ASP A 135 5.47 8.04 -4.64
CA ASP A 135 6.41 7.03 -4.18
C ASP A 135 7.68 7.69 -3.58
N VAL A 136 7.49 8.55 -2.58
CA VAL A 136 8.63 9.21 -1.92
C VAL A 136 9.43 8.18 -1.12
N VAL A 137 10.68 7.93 -1.53
CA VAL A 137 11.58 6.96 -0.90
C VAL A 137 12.67 7.69 -0.13
N CYS A 138 12.92 7.26 1.11
CA CYS A 138 13.95 7.88 1.96
C CYS A 138 15.37 7.53 1.47
N ARG A 139 16.33 8.40 1.78
CA ARG A 139 17.74 8.23 1.40
C ARG A 139 18.32 6.90 1.87
N GLU A 140 17.93 6.45 3.06
CA GLU A 140 18.35 5.16 3.58
C GLU A 140 17.92 4.01 2.67
N CYS A 141 16.67 3.98 2.21
CA CYS A 141 16.18 2.97 1.27
C CYS A 141 16.89 3.04 -0.09
N HIS A 142 17.24 4.24 -0.58
CA HIS A 142 18.04 4.39 -1.79
C HIS A 142 19.43 3.76 -1.63
N VAL A 143 20.13 4.10 -0.55
CA VAL A 143 21.47 3.55 -0.27
C VAL A 143 21.42 2.03 -0.10
N HIS A 144 20.39 1.48 0.53
CA HIS A 144 20.23 0.02 0.63
C HIS A 144 20.05 -0.64 -0.75
N LYS A 145 19.29 -0.03 -1.66
CA LYS A 145 19.16 -0.53 -3.05
C LYS A 145 20.50 -0.48 -3.79
N ASP A 146 21.29 0.58 -3.56
CA ASP A 146 22.63 0.70 -4.15
C ASP A 146 23.59 -0.36 -3.61
N ILE A 147 23.57 -0.64 -2.29
CA ILE A 147 24.32 -1.74 -1.66
C ILE A 147 23.95 -3.07 -2.30
N GLN A 148 22.65 -3.36 -2.43
CA GLN A 148 22.17 -4.61 -3.04
C GLN A 148 22.66 -4.76 -4.49
N ARG A 149 22.60 -3.67 -5.28
CA ARG A 149 23.12 -3.67 -6.66
C ARG A 149 24.63 -3.94 -6.68
N TYR A 150 25.38 -3.29 -5.81
CA TYR A 150 26.82 -3.51 -5.68
C TYR A 150 27.15 -4.98 -5.37
N HIS A 151 26.41 -5.63 -4.47
CA HIS A 151 26.61 -7.05 -4.16
C HIS A 151 26.30 -7.95 -5.35
N ILE A 152 25.25 -7.66 -6.13
CA ILE A 152 24.93 -8.39 -7.36
C ILE A 152 26.08 -8.28 -8.38
N GLU A 153 26.58 -7.05 -8.61
CA GLU A 153 27.68 -6.79 -9.55
C GLU A 153 28.99 -7.44 -9.08
N LEU A 154 29.27 -7.40 -7.77
CA LEU A 154 30.43 -8.05 -7.17
C LEU A 154 30.37 -9.58 -7.33
N ASN A 155 29.22 -10.19 -7.07
CA ASN A 155 29.02 -11.63 -7.25
C ASN A 155 29.17 -12.05 -8.71
N ALA A 156 28.65 -11.25 -9.66
CA ALA A 156 28.83 -11.51 -11.08
C ALA A 156 30.31 -11.47 -11.49
N ARG A 157 31.08 -10.48 -11.00
CA ARG A 157 32.53 -10.40 -11.23
C ARG A 157 33.27 -11.60 -10.65
N TYR A 158 32.93 -12.03 -9.43
CA TYR A 158 33.54 -13.22 -8.84
C TYR A 158 33.23 -14.49 -9.64
N ALA A 159 31.98 -14.67 -10.09
CA ALA A 159 31.60 -15.80 -10.94
C ALA A 159 32.37 -15.80 -12.26
N GLN A 160 32.54 -14.64 -12.89
CA GLN A 160 33.34 -14.48 -14.10
C GLN A 160 34.82 -14.81 -13.84
N ASN A 161 35.42 -14.29 -12.77
CA ASN A 161 36.82 -14.58 -12.43
C ASN A 161 37.04 -16.06 -12.12
N LEU A 162 36.11 -16.71 -11.41
CA LEU A 162 36.15 -18.16 -11.17
C LEU A 162 36.05 -18.96 -12.47
N SER A 163 35.28 -18.50 -13.45
CA SER A 163 35.20 -19.13 -14.78
C SER A 163 36.48 -18.98 -15.60
N LEU A 164 37.22 -17.87 -15.40
CA LEU A 164 38.46 -17.55 -16.11
C LEU A 164 39.72 -18.10 -15.43
N SER A 165 39.66 -18.41 -14.14
CA SER A 165 40.74 -19.06 -13.38
C SER A 165 40.13 -19.89 -12.24
N PRO A 166 39.73 -21.14 -12.51
CA PRO A 166 39.29 -22.05 -11.46
C PRO A 166 40.48 -22.35 -10.55
N ALA A 167 40.52 -21.68 -9.39
CA ALA A 167 41.63 -21.72 -8.43
C ALA A 167 41.79 -23.07 -7.68
N LEU A 168 41.37 -24.18 -8.29
CA LEU A 168 41.48 -25.54 -7.76
C LEU A 168 41.96 -26.55 -8.83
N THR A 169 42.95 -26.19 -9.64
CA THR A 169 43.59 -27.11 -10.61
C THR A 169 45.07 -27.40 -10.30
N GLN A 170 45.42 -27.51 -9.02
CA GLN A 170 46.70 -28.10 -8.59
C GLN A 170 46.57 -29.10 -7.43
N VAL A 171 45.47 -29.85 -7.39
CA VAL A 171 45.51 -31.18 -6.76
C VAL A 171 45.45 -32.15 -7.92
N GLN A 172 46.54 -32.85 -8.19
CA GLN A 172 46.50 -34.07 -9.00
C GLN A 172 45.63 -35.05 -8.22
N VAL A 173 44.33 -35.06 -8.52
CA VAL A 173 43.44 -36.11 -8.04
C VAL A 173 43.80 -37.33 -8.88
N ASP A 174 44.38 -38.33 -8.23
CA ASP A 174 44.58 -39.64 -8.84
C ASP A 174 43.20 -40.19 -9.20
N LEU A 175 42.86 -40.15 -10.49
CA LEU A 175 41.57 -40.57 -11.01
C LEU A 175 41.27 -42.05 -10.72
N LYS A 176 42.30 -42.85 -10.38
CA LYS A 176 42.12 -44.25 -9.97
C LYS A 176 41.71 -44.42 -8.50
N ALA A 177 41.89 -43.40 -7.66
CA ALA A 177 41.42 -43.42 -6.26
C ALA A 177 39.93 -43.08 -6.14
N ILE A 178 39.33 -42.45 -7.17
CA ILE A 178 37.91 -42.05 -7.18
C ILE A 178 36.98 -43.26 -7.39
N ASP A 179 37.39 -44.28 -8.15
CA ASP A 179 36.58 -45.48 -8.39
C ASP A 179 36.55 -46.46 -7.21
N THR A 180 37.45 -46.31 -6.24
CA THR A 180 37.50 -47.12 -5.01
C THR A 180 36.89 -46.44 -3.78
N LEU A 181 36.44 -45.18 -3.90
CA LEU A 181 35.69 -44.52 -2.83
C LEU A 181 34.22 -44.92 -2.94
N GLU A 182 33.84 -45.82 -2.04
CA GLU A 182 32.45 -46.22 -1.80
C GLU A 182 31.52 -44.99 -1.79
N LYS A 183 30.33 -45.20 -2.37
CA LYS A 183 29.21 -44.27 -2.56
C LYS A 183 29.24 -43.05 -1.63
N PRO A 184 29.14 -41.82 -2.16
CA PRO A 184 29.31 -40.62 -1.37
C PRO A 184 28.26 -40.53 -0.26
N VAL A 185 28.76 -40.57 0.97
CA VAL A 185 28.06 -40.15 2.18
C VAL A 185 27.65 -38.68 2.01
N LEU A 186 26.39 -38.40 2.32
CA LEU A 186 25.73 -37.10 2.30
C LEU A 186 26.65 -35.94 2.71
N SER A 187 26.84 -34.96 1.80
CA SER A 187 27.55 -33.72 2.13
C SER A 187 26.61 -32.71 2.79
N TYR A 188 27.15 -31.91 3.72
CA TYR A 188 26.46 -30.83 4.44
C TYR A 188 25.80 -29.80 3.49
N ALA A 189 26.39 -29.57 2.32
CA ALA A 189 25.82 -28.69 1.29
C ALA A 189 24.51 -29.25 0.71
N ARG A 190 24.38 -30.58 0.59
CA ARG A 190 23.15 -31.23 0.10
C ARG A 190 22.04 -31.26 1.16
N VAL A 191 22.40 -31.32 2.45
CA VAL A 191 21.46 -31.16 3.57
C VAL A 191 20.87 -29.75 3.63
N LEU A 192 21.58 -28.74 3.13
CA LEU A 192 21.11 -27.34 3.09
C LEU A 192 20.32 -26.98 1.83
N THR A 193 20.54 -27.67 0.71
CA THR A 193 19.79 -27.42 -0.55
C THR A 193 18.60 -28.34 -0.74
N ASP A 194 18.68 -29.59 -0.29
CA ASP A 194 17.59 -30.57 -0.38
C ASP A 194 16.84 -30.65 0.95
N GLY A 195 16.56 -29.50 1.56
CA GLY A 195 15.96 -29.36 2.89
C GLY A 195 14.94 -30.46 3.21
N SER A 196 15.05 -31.01 4.42
CA SER A 196 14.17 -32.01 5.02
C SER A 196 12.83 -32.13 4.29
N LYS A 197 12.67 -33.20 3.50
CA LYS A 197 11.33 -33.71 3.17
C LYS A 197 10.69 -34.10 4.51
N LEU A 198 10.06 -33.12 5.15
CA LEU A 198 8.99 -33.38 6.09
C LEU A 198 7.86 -33.95 5.26
N GLU A 199 7.51 -35.18 5.63
CA GLU A 199 6.38 -35.93 5.12
C GLU A 199 5.18 -35.01 4.98
N GLN A 200 4.60 -35.01 3.78
CA GLN A 200 3.26 -34.53 3.56
C GLN A 200 2.35 -35.44 4.37
N ASP A 201 1.97 -35.00 5.57
CA ASP A 201 0.70 -35.43 6.13
C ASP A 201 -0.37 -34.96 5.15
N GLU A 202 -0.89 -35.92 4.39
CA GLU A 202 -2.11 -35.80 3.61
C GLU A 202 -3.25 -35.45 4.58
N THR A 203 -3.42 -34.15 4.83
CA THR A 203 -4.69 -33.62 5.31
C THR A 203 -5.62 -33.52 4.10
N PRO A 204 -6.88 -33.97 4.21
CA PRO A 204 -7.76 -34.07 3.07
C PRO A 204 -7.88 -32.72 2.40
N THR A 205 -7.68 -32.70 1.08
CA THR A 205 -8.09 -31.59 0.24
C THR A 205 -9.61 -31.51 0.32
N GLU A 206 -10.14 -30.76 1.30
CA GLU A 206 -11.46 -30.18 1.16
C GLU A 206 -11.38 -29.33 -0.10
N GLN A 207 -12.02 -29.84 -1.16
CA GLN A 207 -12.31 -29.07 -2.34
C GLN A 207 -12.91 -27.75 -1.88
N PRO A 208 -12.57 -26.60 -2.48
CA PRO A 208 -13.36 -25.41 -2.27
C PRO A 208 -14.78 -25.80 -2.66
N ASP A 209 -15.70 -25.82 -1.70
CA ASP A 209 -17.13 -25.99 -1.95
C ASP A 209 -17.46 -25.08 -3.13
N VAL A 210 -17.73 -25.70 -4.27
CA VAL A 210 -18.31 -25.03 -5.41
C VAL A 210 -19.61 -24.49 -4.87
N LEU A 211 -19.62 -23.18 -4.60
CA LEU A 211 -20.80 -22.46 -4.13
C LEU A 211 -21.98 -22.90 -4.98
N GLU A 212 -22.87 -23.70 -4.39
CA GLU A 212 -24.23 -23.86 -4.88
C GLU A 212 -24.90 -22.49 -4.75
N LEU A 213 -24.63 -21.61 -5.72
CA LEU A 213 -25.50 -20.49 -6.02
C LEU A 213 -26.83 -21.12 -6.36
N ASN A 214 -27.73 -21.15 -5.38
CA ASN A 214 -29.10 -21.62 -5.50
C ASN A 214 -29.75 -21.06 -6.78
N SER A 215 -29.67 -21.84 -7.86
CA SER A 215 -30.24 -21.54 -9.15
C SER A 215 -31.71 -21.95 -9.13
N SER A 216 -32.49 -21.25 -8.33
CA SER A 216 -33.93 -21.17 -8.50
C SER A 216 -34.27 -19.68 -8.55
N PRO A 217 -35.17 -19.23 -9.44
CA PRO A 217 -35.62 -17.84 -9.45
C PRO A 217 -36.57 -17.63 -8.26
N LYS A 218 -36.04 -17.77 -7.05
CA LYS A 218 -36.64 -17.23 -5.84
C LYS A 218 -36.39 -15.73 -5.89
N GLU A 219 -37.41 -14.96 -5.58
CA GLU A 219 -37.39 -13.51 -5.64
C GLU A 219 -36.13 -12.96 -4.95
N ALA A 220 -35.42 -12.05 -5.62
CA ALA A 220 -34.20 -11.48 -5.06
C ALA A 220 -34.54 -10.77 -3.74
N PRO A 221 -33.90 -11.14 -2.62
CA PRO A 221 -34.24 -10.57 -1.32
C PRO A 221 -33.97 -9.07 -1.31
N SER A 222 -34.91 -8.27 -0.80
CA SER A 222 -34.75 -6.82 -0.64
C SER A 222 -33.90 -6.43 0.57
N PHE A 223 -33.44 -7.42 1.34
CA PHE A 223 -32.76 -7.26 2.61
C PHE A 223 -31.75 -8.39 2.86
N PHE A 224 -30.61 -8.08 3.47
CA PHE A 224 -29.72 -9.09 4.05
C PHE A 224 -29.09 -8.63 5.37
N GLN A 225 -28.81 -9.59 6.25
CA GLN A 225 -28.03 -9.38 7.46
C GLN A 225 -26.67 -10.05 7.33
N THR A 226 -25.66 -9.45 7.94
CA THR A 226 -24.30 -10.00 7.95
C THR A 226 -23.58 -9.68 9.26
N THR A 227 -22.41 -10.28 9.42
CA THR A 227 -21.50 -10.09 10.56
C THR A 227 -20.14 -9.65 10.04
N MET A 228 -19.22 -9.32 10.95
CA MET A 228 -17.83 -9.13 10.55
C MET A 228 -17.22 -10.46 10.12
N ASP A 229 -16.65 -10.50 8.92
CA ASP A 229 -15.93 -11.66 8.43
C ASP A 229 -14.60 -11.82 9.19
N VAL A 230 -14.35 -13.04 9.70
CA VAL A 230 -13.19 -13.31 10.56
C VAL A 230 -11.86 -13.20 9.79
N GLY A 231 -11.84 -13.60 8.51
CA GLY A 231 -10.66 -13.50 7.65
C GLY A 231 -10.28 -12.04 7.39
N ILE A 232 -11.28 -11.22 7.08
CA ILE A 232 -11.16 -9.76 6.95
C ILE A 232 -10.69 -9.14 8.27
N CYS A 233 -11.27 -9.52 9.41
CA CYS A 233 -10.85 -9.02 10.71
C CYS A 233 -9.39 -9.33 11.02
N ARG A 234 -8.91 -10.53 10.70
CA ARG A 234 -7.50 -10.89 10.84
C ARG A 234 -6.60 -9.98 10.00
N MET A 235 -6.92 -9.78 8.73
CA MET A 235 -6.12 -8.92 7.84
C MET A 235 -6.08 -7.47 8.31
N VAL A 236 -7.22 -6.92 8.75
CA VAL A 236 -7.28 -5.56 9.28
C VAL A 236 -6.57 -5.45 10.63
N LEU A 237 -6.65 -6.46 11.50
CA LEU A 237 -5.92 -6.50 12.76
C LEU A 237 -4.41 -6.41 12.55
N ASP A 238 -3.87 -7.21 11.63
CA ASP A 238 -2.44 -7.19 11.31
C ASP A 238 -2.03 -5.84 10.73
N ALA A 239 -2.84 -5.27 9.84
CA ALA A 239 -2.62 -3.92 9.30
C ALA A 239 -2.65 -2.88 10.42
N PHE A 240 -3.61 -2.97 11.33
CA PHE A 240 -3.77 -1.99 12.40
C PHE A 240 -2.62 -2.04 13.39
N LYS A 241 -2.16 -3.23 13.78
CA LYS A 241 -0.96 -3.41 14.62
C LYS A 241 0.27 -2.79 13.97
N GLN A 242 0.49 -3.07 12.69
CA GLN A 242 1.63 -2.52 11.96
C GLN A 242 1.53 -0.99 11.82
N SER A 243 0.33 -0.45 11.59
CA SER A 243 0.09 0.99 11.55
C SER A 243 0.36 1.66 12.89
N LEU A 244 0.00 1.02 14.01
CA LEU A 244 0.32 1.50 15.36
C LEU A 244 1.83 1.50 15.60
N TYR A 245 2.56 0.49 15.13
CA TYR A 245 4.02 0.45 15.20
C TYR A 245 4.69 1.57 14.37
N GLU A 246 4.16 1.85 13.18
CA GLU A 246 4.63 2.97 12.35
C GLU A 246 4.38 4.32 13.04
N LEU A 247 3.21 4.49 13.68
CA LEU A 247 2.87 5.69 14.44
C LEU A 247 3.66 5.83 15.75
N GLU A 248 4.06 4.74 16.39
CA GLU A 248 5.03 4.77 17.50
C GLU A 248 6.33 5.41 17.01
N GLY A 249 6.87 4.93 15.88
CA GLY A 249 8.08 5.47 15.27
C GLY A 249 7.96 6.96 14.95
N LYS A 250 6.82 7.37 14.36
CA LYS A 250 6.48 8.78 14.10
C LYS A 250 6.48 9.61 15.38
N THR A 251 5.76 9.16 16.40
CA THR A 251 5.57 9.90 17.66
C THR A 251 6.89 10.06 18.41
N ARG A 252 7.70 8.99 18.48
CA ARG A 252 9.06 9.08 19.04
C ARG A 252 9.92 10.09 18.32
N LEU A 253 9.79 10.20 16.99
CA LEU A 253 10.55 11.15 16.20
C LEU A 253 10.08 12.60 16.39
N GLU A 254 8.77 12.83 16.48
CA GLU A 254 8.20 14.14 16.83
C GLU A 254 8.71 14.60 18.20
N LEU A 255 8.68 13.71 19.21
CA LEU A 255 9.19 14.02 20.55
C LEU A 255 10.68 14.40 20.52
N LYS A 256 11.50 13.67 19.74
CA LYS A 256 12.91 14.05 19.52
C LYS A 256 13.05 15.42 18.89
N ILE A 257 12.24 15.76 17.88
CA ILE A 257 12.27 17.08 17.23
C ILE A 257 11.89 18.18 18.23
N LEU A 258 10.89 17.92 19.07
CA LEU A 258 10.42 18.81 20.13
C LEU A 258 11.32 18.88 21.37
N HIS A 259 12.44 18.13 21.41
CA HIS A 259 13.34 18.03 22.56
C HIS A 259 12.64 17.51 23.83
N GLN A 260 11.65 16.63 23.64
CA GLN A 260 10.94 15.92 24.69
C GLN A 260 11.44 14.48 24.79
N ASP A 261 11.23 13.83 25.94
CA ASP A 261 11.63 12.44 26.14
C ASP A 261 10.80 11.50 25.24
N PRO A 262 11.43 10.75 24.31
CA PRO A 262 10.75 9.82 23.42
C PRO A 262 10.00 8.69 24.14
N ASN A 263 10.28 8.43 25.42
CA ASN A 263 9.60 7.40 26.20
C ASN A 263 8.12 7.74 26.49
N PHE A 264 7.72 9.01 26.39
CA PHE A 264 6.31 9.43 26.52
C PHE A 264 5.45 9.16 25.28
N TRP A 265 5.99 8.49 24.25
CA TRP A 265 5.30 8.28 22.98
C TRP A 265 3.92 7.64 23.14
N GLN A 266 3.76 6.68 24.06
CA GLN A 266 2.51 5.92 24.20
C GLN A 266 1.36 6.82 24.65
N VAL A 267 1.60 7.69 25.63
CA VAL A 267 0.61 8.63 26.16
C VAL A 267 0.22 9.64 25.07
N VAL A 268 1.22 10.17 24.36
CA VAL A 268 1.02 11.17 23.30
C VAL A 268 0.26 10.56 22.12
N LEU A 269 0.68 9.39 21.64
CA LEU A 269 0.03 8.70 20.53
C LEU A 269 -1.41 8.36 20.86
N ARG A 270 -1.67 7.81 22.06
CA ARG A 270 -3.03 7.49 22.50
C ARG A 270 -3.90 8.74 22.54
N SER A 271 -3.41 9.84 23.11
CA SER A 271 -4.16 11.10 23.14
C SER A 271 -4.52 11.60 21.74
N LYS A 272 -3.55 11.56 20.80
CA LYS A 272 -3.79 11.94 19.40
C LYS A 272 -4.84 11.04 18.74
N LEU A 273 -4.73 9.73 18.90
CA LEU A 273 -5.65 8.77 18.29
C LEU A 273 -7.08 8.94 18.81
N ILE A 274 -7.27 9.18 20.12
CA ILE A 274 -8.59 9.50 20.69
C ILE A 274 -9.16 10.80 20.11
N GLN A 275 -8.34 11.86 20.00
CA GLN A 275 -8.77 13.12 19.41
C GLN A 275 -9.17 12.95 17.93
N MET A 276 -8.37 12.23 17.15
CA MET A 276 -8.67 11.96 15.73
C MET A 276 -9.91 11.09 15.57
N SER A 277 -10.04 10.09 16.45
CA SER A 277 -11.23 9.26 16.60
C SER A 277 -12.48 10.12 16.79
N GLN A 278 -12.47 11.07 17.72
CA GLN A 278 -13.61 11.98 17.95
C GLN A 278 -13.90 12.92 16.77
N LYS A 279 -12.87 13.38 16.05
CA LYS A 279 -13.03 14.30 14.90
C LYS A 279 -13.90 13.71 13.79
N PHE A 280 -13.68 12.48 13.35
CA PHE A 280 -14.46 11.92 12.24
C PHE A 280 -15.90 11.51 12.61
N SER A 281 -16.27 11.45 13.90
CA SER A 281 -17.68 11.26 14.30
C SER A 281 -18.43 12.54 14.59
N SER A 282 -17.74 13.59 15.01
CA SER A 282 -18.36 14.89 15.31
C SER A 282 -18.46 15.79 14.07
N GLN A 283 -17.59 15.59 13.08
CA GLN A 283 -17.54 16.42 11.89
C GLN A 283 -18.28 15.73 10.73
N ALA A 284 -19.10 16.51 10.01
CA ALA A 284 -19.46 16.14 8.65
C ALA A 284 -18.16 15.88 7.87
N THR A 285 -18.13 14.78 7.13
CA THR A 285 -16.98 14.24 6.38
C THR A 285 -16.25 15.27 5.50
N SER A 286 -16.87 16.40 5.16
CA SER A 286 -16.23 17.51 4.42
C SER A 286 -15.20 18.33 5.19
N ARG A 287 -15.10 18.20 6.52
CA ARG A 287 -14.12 18.96 7.33
C ARG A 287 -12.95 18.12 7.82
N THR A 288 -13.01 16.81 7.63
CA THR A 288 -12.00 15.88 8.12
C THR A 288 -10.84 15.79 7.13
N SER A 289 -9.66 16.29 7.51
CA SER A 289 -8.43 16.13 6.72
C SER A 289 -7.79 14.77 7.02
N PHE A 290 -7.74 13.88 6.02
CA PHE A 290 -7.08 12.57 6.12
C PHE A 290 -5.57 12.62 5.85
N GLN A 291 -4.97 13.81 5.80
CA GLN A 291 -3.54 14.02 5.58
C GLN A 291 -2.68 13.48 6.73
N GLU A 292 -3.21 13.48 7.96
CA GLU A 292 -2.52 12.95 9.14
C GLU A 292 -2.58 11.41 9.19
N ALA A 293 -1.46 10.77 9.54
CA ALA A 293 -1.39 9.31 9.59
C ALA A 293 -2.22 8.72 10.74
N GLU A 294 -2.32 9.47 11.85
CA GLU A 294 -3.12 9.12 13.02
C GLU A 294 -4.60 8.93 12.67
N ILE A 295 -5.19 9.84 11.89
CA ILE A 295 -6.60 9.74 11.52
C ILE A 295 -6.85 8.61 10.53
N ARG A 296 -5.93 8.35 9.59
CA ARG A 296 -6.02 7.21 8.68
C ARG A 296 -5.95 5.88 9.42
N SER A 297 -5.06 5.77 10.41
CA SER A 297 -4.93 4.58 11.26
C SER A 297 -6.17 4.36 12.12
N ALA A 298 -6.71 5.44 12.72
CA ALA A 298 -7.94 5.37 13.50
C ALA A 298 -9.14 4.95 12.64
N TYR A 299 -9.27 5.48 11.42
CA TYR A 299 -10.28 5.05 10.46
C TYR A 299 -10.11 3.58 10.09
N MET A 300 -8.88 3.13 9.82
CA MET A 300 -8.61 1.75 9.44
C MET A 300 -9.07 0.76 10.51
N GLY A 301 -8.69 0.98 11.77
CA GLY A 301 -9.15 0.14 12.88
C GLY A 301 -10.67 0.19 13.06
N THR A 302 -11.29 1.36 12.90
CA THR A 302 -12.73 1.53 13.21
C THR A 302 -13.66 1.01 12.13
N TYR A 303 -13.33 1.20 10.85
CA TYR A 303 -14.31 1.08 9.75
C TYR A 303 -14.00 0.01 8.71
N CYS A 304 -12.73 -0.35 8.52
CA CYS A 304 -12.36 -1.21 7.38
C CYS A 304 -12.99 -2.59 7.45
N CYS A 305 -13.02 -3.23 8.62
CA CYS A 305 -13.63 -4.55 8.79
C CYS A 305 -15.10 -4.53 8.38
N SER A 306 -15.89 -3.61 8.94
CA SER A 306 -17.32 -3.52 8.68
C SER A 306 -17.60 -3.19 7.21
N HIS A 307 -16.85 -2.25 6.63
CA HIS A 307 -17.00 -1.87 5.23
C HIS A 307 -16.68 -3.03 4.28
N ALA A 308 -15.55 -3.72 4.49
CA ALA A 308 -15.15 -4.84 3.65
C ALA A 308 -16.10 -6.03 3.80
N SER A 309 -16.56 -6.33 5.02
CA SER A 309 -17.53 -7.40 5.29
C SER A 309 -18.88 -7.10 4.62
N LEU A 310 -19.38 -5.86 4.69
CA LEU A 310 -20.60 -5.44 4.00
C LEU A 310 -20.49 -5.58 2.48
N VAL A 311 -19.35 -5.23 1.89
CA VAL A 311 -19.11 -5.39 0.45
C VAL A 311 -19.11 -6.87 0.06
N GLN A 312 -18.40 -7.71 0.81
CA GLN A 312 -18.34 -9.14 0.57
C GLN A 312 -19.73 -9.78 0.70
N ALA A 313 -20.49 -9.40 1.73
CA ALA A 313 -21.85 -9.86 1.96
C ALA A 313 -22.82 -9.39 0.86
N ALA A 314 -22.72 -8.15 0.41
CA ALA A 314 -23.55 -7.62 -0.70
C ALA A 314 -23.37 -8.43 -1.99
N VAL A 315 -22.15 -8.92 -2.25
CA VAL A 315 -21.88 -9.79 -3.39
C VAL A 315 -22.45 -11.20 -3.18
N LYS A 316 -22.28 -11.76 -1.98
CA LYS A 316 -22.68 -13.13 -1.65
C LYS A 316 -24.17 -13.29 -1.36
N SER A 317 -24.92 -12.20 -1.13
CA SER A 317 -26.31 -12.25 -0.66
C SER A 317 -27.32 -12.74 -1.69
N GLY A 318 -26.99 -12.70 -2.98
CA GLY A 318 -27.93 -13.00 -4.06
C GLY A 318 -28.99 -11.90 -4.29
N CYS A 319 -28.96 -10.79 -3.54
CA CYS A 319 -29.85 -9.65 -3.73
C CYS A 319 -29.67 -8.94 -5.08
N PHE A 320 -28.53 -9.19 -5.75
CA PHE A 320 -28.14 -8.50 -6.97
C PHE A 320 -27.80 -9.50 -8.10
N PRO A 321 -28.81 -10.11 -8.75
CA PRO A 321 -28.57 -11.09 -9.80
C PRO A 321 -27.60 -10.65 -10.91
N PRO A 322 -27.66 -9.38 -11.42
CA PRO A 322 -26.67 -8.94 -12.41
C PRO A 322 -25.24 -8.95 -11.89
N LEU A 323 -25.02 -8.63 -10.62
CA LEU A 323 -23.68 -8.66 -10.02
C LEU A 323 -23.17 -10.10 -9.87
N SER A 324 -24.05 -11.02 -9.44
CA SER A 324 -23.71 -12.45 -9.36
C SER A 324 -23.32 -13.02 -10.74
N GLU A 325 -24.11 -12.74 -11.77
CA GLU A 325 -23.83 -13.16 -13.15
C GLU A 325 -22.53 -12.55 -13.68
N PHE A 326 -22.29 -11.26 -13.40
CA PHE A 326 -21.06 -10.58 -13.77
C PHE A 326 -19.83 -11.23 -13.15
N ILE A 327 -19.89 -11.58 -11.87
CA ILE A 327 -18.77 -12.19 -11.15
C ILE A 327 -18.51 -13.60 -11.67
N GLN A 328 -19.56 -14.40 -11.88
CA GLN A 328 -19.43 -15.72 -12.49
C GLN A 328 -18.75 -15.63 -13.87
N THR A 329 -19.27 -14.75 -14.73
CA THR A 329 -18.72 -14.54 -16.08
C THR A 329 -17.27 -14.05 -16.03
N ALA A 330 -16.93 -13.19 -15.08
CA ALA A 330 -15.56 -12.69 -14.89
C ALA A 330 -14.60 -13.81 -14.48
N ASN A 331 -15.02 -14.73 -13.61
CA ASN A 331 -14.23 -15.88 -13.16
C ASN A 331 -14.05 -16.95 -14.24
N GLU A 332 -15.04 -17.13 -15.12
CA GLU A 332 -14.95 -18.03 -16.28
C GLU A 332 -14.12 -17.42 -17.42
N SER A 333 -14.07 -16.08 -17.50
CA SER A 333 -13.33 -15.34 -18.50
C SER A 333 -11.81 -15.36 -18.24
N LYS A 334 -11.02 -15.57 -19.31
CA LYS A 334 -9.56 -15.41 -19.28
C LYS A 334 -9.08 -13.95 -19.46
N ARG A 335 -10.00 -12.98 -19.51
CA ARG A 335 -9.67 -11.56 -19.67
C ARG A 335 -9.53 -10.90 -18.32
N ALA A 336 -8.44 -10.14 -18.16
CA ALA A 336 -8.20 -9.36 -16.96
C ALA A 336 -9.33 -8.36 -16.70
N LEU A 337 -9.89 -8.42 -15.49
CA LEU A 337 -10.95 -7.53 -15.04
C LEU A 337 -10.36 -6.19 -14.56
N HIS A 338 -11.07 -5.08 -14.78
CA HIS A 338 -10.66 -3.77 -14.27
C HIS A 338 -11.73 -3.23 -13.32
N VAL A 339 -11.33 -2.98 -12.06
CA VAL A 339 -12.21 -2.45 -11.00
C VAL A 339 -11.70 -1.09 -10.55
N CYS A 340 -12.60 -0.12 -10.44
CA CYS A 340 -12.29 1.24 -9.98
C CYS A 340 -13.04 1.57 -8.68
N CYS A 341 -12.31 1.73 -7.58
CA CYS A 341 -12.84 2.16 -6.29
C CYS A 341 -12.65 3.68 -6.17
N ILE A 342 -13.73 4.42 -5.91
CA ILE A 342 -13.69 5.89 -5.80
C ILE A 342 -14.07 6.31 -4.38
N GLY A 343 -13.26 7.18 -3.78
CA GLY A 343 -13.27 7.39 -2.34
C GLY A 343 -12.69 6.20 -1.60
N ALA A 344 -11.70 5.55 -2.21
CA ALA A 344 -11.26 4.22 -1.80
C ALA A 344 -10.66 4.17 -0.38
N GLY A 345 -10.17 5.31 0.15
CA GLY A 345 -9.46 5.32 1.42
C GLY A 345 -8.38 4.23 1.49
N PRO A 346 -8.35 3.39 2.54
CA PRO A 346 -7.39 2.28 2.65
C PRO A 346 -7.71 1.06 1.76
N GLY A 347 -8.83 1.05 1.04
CA GLY A 347 -9.19 0.00 0.07
C GLY A 347 -10.06 -1.13 0.61
N SER A 348 -11.00 -0.83 1.52
CA SER A 348 -11.95 -1.81 2.06
C SER A 348 -12.76 -2.55 0.99
N GLU A 349 -13.06 -1.86 -0.12
CA GLU A 349 -13.75 -2.41 -1.30
C GLU A 349 -12.96 -3.56 -1.91
N VAL A 350 -11.66 -3.38 -2.06
CA VAL A 350 -10.78 -4.41 -2.60
C VAL A 350 -10.77 -5.60 -1.65
N LEU A 351 -10.66 -5.35 -0.35
CA LEU A 351 -10.64 -6.42 0.64
C LEU A 351 -11.94 -7.25 0.62
N GLY A 352 -13.11 -6.62 0.45
CA GLY A 352 -14.38 -7.33 0.32
C GLY A 352 -14.60 -8.05 -1.01
N LEU A 353 -13.97 -7.57 -2.09
CA LEU A 353 -14.16 -8.10 -3.46
C LEU A 353 -13.08 -9.08 -3.92
N HIS A 354 -11.87 -9.05 -3.33
CA HIS A 354 -10.73 -9.77 -3.91
C HIS A 354 -10.86 -11.30 -3.88
N GLU A 355 -11.63 -11.85 -2.94
CA GLU A 355 -11.85 -13.30 -2.85
C GLU A 355 -12.86 -13.82 -3.87
N VAL A 356 -13.76 -12.95 -4.34
CA VAL A 356 -14.86 -13.31 -5.25
C VAL A 356 -14.56 -12.96 -6.70
N LEU A 357 -13.58 -12.07 -6.94
CA LEU A 357 -13.14 -11.67 -8.28
C LEU A 357 -11.89 -12.45 -8.73
N PRO A 358 -11.60 -12.48 -10.04
CA PRO A 358 -10.41 -13.14 -10.57
C PRO A 358 -9.10 -12.61 -9.94
N LYS A 359 -8.13 -13.51 -9.71
CA LYS A 359 -6.83 -13.16 -9.10
C LYS A 359 -6.01 -12.16 -9.93
N ASP A 360 -6.24 -12.08 -11.24
CA ASP A 360 -5.58 -11.15 -12.17
C ASP A 360 -6.34 -9.81 -12.33
N THR A 361 -7.34 -9.55 -11.48
CA THR A 361 -8.07 -8.29 -11.45
C THR A 361 -7.11 -7.10 -11.24
N HIS A 362 -7.24 -6.09 -12.11
CA HIS A 362 -6.57 -4.82 -11.99
C HIS A 362 -7.38 -3.83 -11.15
N TRP A 363 -6.83 -3.48 -9.99
CA TRP A 363 -7.44 -2.57 -9.03
C TRP A 363 -6.95 -1.14 -9.22
N TYR A 364 -7.88 -0.21 -9.36
CA TYR A 364 -7.63 1.23 -9.35
C TYR A 364 -8.32 1.86 -8.13
N LEU A 365 -7.54 2.37 -7.19
CA LEU A 365 -8.03 3.05 -6.00
C LEU A 365 -7.84 4.55 -6.20
N MET A 366 -8.93 5.30 -6.10
CA MET A 366 -8.98 6.72 -6.41
C MET A 366 -9.50 7.48 -5.20
N ASP A 367 -8.71 8.40 -4.66
CA ASP A 367 -9.08 9.22 -3.51
C ASP A 367 -8.47 10.62 -3.58
N SER A 368 -9.13 11.60 -2.96
CA SER A 368 -8.63 12.97 -2.86
C SER A 368 -7.41 13.10 -1.93
N CYS A 369 -7.26 12.18 -0.97
CA CYS A 369 -6.13 12.12 -0.06
C CYS A 369 -5.14 11.06 -0.54
N GLU A 370 -4.03 11.50 -1.13
CA GLU A 370 -3.01 10.62 -1.69
C GLU A 370 -2.35 9.72 -0.63
N GLN A 371 -2.28 10.19 0.60
CA GLN A 371 -1.59 9.53 1.71
C GLN A 371 -2.30 8.26 2.18
N TRP A 372 -3.52 8.01 1.72
CA TRP A 372 -4.17 6.70 1.83
C TRP A 372 -3.42 5.58 1.12
N SER A 373 -2.58 5.91 0.12
CA SER A 373 -1.75 4.92 -0.58
C SER A 373 -0.86 4.10 0.38
N HIS A 374 -0.33 4.72 1.44
CA HIS A 374 0.44 4.03 2.48
C HIS A 374 -0.43 3.03 3.27
N SER A 375 -1.64 3.43 3.65
CA SER A 375 -2.57 2.55 4.36
C SER A 375 -3.06 1.40 3.45
N ALA A 376 -3.32 1.68 2.18
CA ALA A 376 -3.66 0.67 1.19
C ALA A 376 -2.49 -0.29 0.91
N GLN A 377 -1.25 0.21 0.88
CA GLN A 377 -0.05 -0.64 0.73
C GLN A 377 0.06 -1.60 1.89
N LEU A 378 -0.17 -1.12 3.11
CA LEU A 378 -0.17 -1.95 4.29
C LEU A 378 -1.29 -3.00 4.27
N LEU A 379 -2.54 -2.57 4.07
CA LEU A 379 -3.72 -3.43 4.15
C LEU A 379 -3.83 -4.42 3.00
N LEU A 380 -3.51 -4.01 1.76
CA LEU A 380 -3.76 -4.81 0.55
C LEU A 380 -2.49 -5.48 0.02
N ARG A 381 -1.35 -4.80 0.02
CA ARG A 381 -0.13 -5.36 -0.59
C ARG A 381 0.72 -6.15 0.38
N ASN A 382 0.99 -5.60 1.57
CA ASN A 382 1.93 -6.20 2.51
C ASN A 382 1.35 -7.43 3.22
N ILE A 383 0.02 -7.50 3.35
CA ILE A 383 -0.67 -8.58 4.07
C ILE A 383 -1.21 -9.64 3.08
N PRO A 384 -2.23 -9.36 2.25
CA PRO A 384 -2.74 -10.37 1.31
C PRO A 384 -2.03 -10.38 -0.06
N GLY A 385 -1.03 -9.54 -0.31
CA GLY A 385 -0.27 -9.58 -1.57
C GLY A 385 -1.00 -8.99 -2.79
N ILE A 386 -2.08 -8.25 -2.59
CA ILE A 386 -2.93 -7.69 -3.65
C ILE A 386 -2.23 -6.50 -4.30
N LYS A 387 -2.06 -6.56 -5.63
CA LYS A 387 -1.50 -5.47 -6.43
C LYS A 387 -2.58 -4.47 -6.80
N PHE A 388 -2.27 -3.19 -6.68
CA PHE A 388 -3.19 -2.11 -7.02
C PHE A 388 -2.45 -0.88 -7.56
N ASN A 389 -3.19 0.01 -8.22
CA ASN A 389 -2.75 1.34 -8.58
C ASN A 389 -3.53 2.37 -7.75
N TYR A 390 -2.84 3.24 -7.03
CA TYR A 390 -3.47 4.32 -6.28
C TYR A 390 -3.32 5.65 -7.02
N GLY A 391 -4.37 6.46 -7.08
CA GLY A 391 -4.35 7.74 -7.77
C GLY A 391 -5.09 8.83 -7.01
N ALA A 392 -4.58 10.05 -7.12
CA ALA A 392 -5.27 11.24 -6.65
C ALA A 392 -6.51 11.50 -7.50
N PHE A 393 -7.67 11.64 -6.88
CA PHE A 393 -8.92 11.91 -7.56
C PHE A 393 -9.89 12.72 -6.71
N ASP A 394 -10.28 13.88 -7.22
CA ASP A 394 -11.36 14.70 -6.67
C ASP A 394 -12.55 14.67 -7.62
N ILE A 395 -13.67 14.10 -7.17
CA ILE A 395 -14.91 14.00 -7.94
C ILE A 395 -15.47 15.38 -8.32
N THR A 396 -15.10 16.45 -7.62
CA THR A 396 -15.55 17.81 -7.93
C THR A 396 -14.69 18.50 -9.00
N ALA A 397 -13.48 17.98 -9.24
CA ALA A 397 -12.54 18.46 -10.24
C ALA A 397 -12.87 17.95 -11.66
N ARG A 398 -12.14 18.45 -12.68
CA ARG A 398 -12.26 17.95 -14.05
C ARG A 398 -11.47 16.65 -14.22
N PHE A 399 -12.00 15.71 -14.99
CA PHE A 399 -11.38 14.41 -15.21
C PHE A 399 -10.17 14.47 -16.16
N HIS A 400 -8.96 14.32 -15.61
CA HIS A 400 -7.73 14.11 -16.38
C HIS A 400 -6.88 13.02 -15.69
N PRO A 401 -6.56 11.87 -16.34
CA PRO A 401 -6.98 11.37 -17.67
C PRO A 401 -8.09 10.30 -17.59
N ALA A 402 -9.15 10.44 -18.39
CA ALA A 402 -10.35 9.59 -18.42
C ALA A 402 -10.15 8.11 -18.83
N HIS A 403 -8.91 7.65 -19.04
CA HIS A 403 -8.61 6.32 -19.55
C HIS A 403 -8.96 5.18 -18.57
N VAL A 404 -8.77 5.38 -17.26
CA VAL A 404 -9.14 4.40 -16.23
C VAL A 404 -10.65 4.14 -16.26
N PHE A 405 -11.45 5.21 -16.31
CA PHE A 405 -12.91 5.15 -16.35
C PHE A 405 -13.49 4.56 -17.64
N ARG A 406 -12.68 4.41 -18.70
CA ARG A 406 -13.12 3.73 -19.92
C ARG A 406 -12.83 2.23 -19.89
N LYS A 407 -11.87 1.79 -19.05
CA LYS A 407 -11.46 0.40 -18.93
C LYS A 407 -12.20 -0.34 -17.83
N ALA A 408 -12.48 0.32 -16.71
CA ALA A 408 -13.16 -0.31 -15.60
C ALA A 408 -14.62 -0.65 -15.93
N THR A 409 -15.03 -1.86 -15.54
CA THR A 409 -16.38 -2.41 -15.75
C THR A 409 -17.15 -2.55 -14.44
N LEU A 410 -16.45 -2.55 -13.30
CA LEU A 410 -17.05 -2.44 -11.97
C LEU A 410 -16.49 -1.22 -11.25
N TYR A 411 -17.40 -0.43 -10.68
CA TYR A 411 -17.09 0.72 -9.85
C TYR A 411 -17.63 0.48 -8.45
N ALA A 412 -16.82 0.71 -7.42
CA ALA A 412 -17.23 0.54 -6.03
C ALA A 412 -17.12 1.87 -5.27
N PHE A 413 -18.14 2.14 -4.47
CA PHE A 413 -18.27 3.35 -3.66
C PHE A 413 -18.76 2.98 -2.27
N VAL A 414 -17.86 2.85 -1.30
CA VAL A 414 -18.25 2.59 0.09
C VAL A 414 -18.16 3.86 0.90
N LYS A 415 -19.29 4.28 1.49
CA LYS A 415 -19.42 5.49 2.32
C LYS A 415 -18.97 6.78 1.64
N PHE A 416 -18.95 6.77 0.30
CA PHE A 416 -18.50 7.89 -0.50
C PHE A 416 -19.62 8.91 -0.75
N VAL A 417 -20.84 8.45 -1.05
CA VAL A 417 -21.98 9.34 -1.37
C VAL A 417 -22.35 10.19 -0.17
N SER A 418 -22.35 9.62 1.04
CA SER A 418 -22.55 10.40 2.27
C SER A 418 -21.48 11.49 2.45
N ALA A 419 -20.28 11.33 1.90
CA ALA A 419 -19.23 12.35 1.94
C ALA A 419 -19.35 13.45 0.86
N ILE A 420 -20.03 13.17 -0.26
CA ILE A 420 -20.02 14.09 -1.41
C ILE A 420 -21.39 14.68 -1.79
N HIS A 421 -22.50 14.14 -1.27
CA HIS A 421 -23.85 14.50 -1.74
C HIS A 421 -24.20 15.99 -1.52
N PHE A 422 -23.56 16.65 -0.55
CA PHE A 422 -23.74 18.08 -0.27
C PHE A 422 -22.70 18.97 -0.98
N LEU A 423 -21.68 18.41 -1.63
CA LEU A 423 -20.65 19.17 -2.33
C LEU A 423 -21.18 19.77 -3.64
N LYS A 424 -20.83 21.02 -3.91
CA LYS A 424 -21.17 21.67 -5.19
C LYS A 424 -20.54 20.88 -6.36
N LYS A 425 -21.28 20.76 -7.47
CA LYS A 425 -20.87 20.06 -8.71
C LYS A 425 -20.72 18.53 -8.60
N SER A 426 -20.86 17.92 -7.42
CA SER A 426 -20.70 16.47 -7.27
C SER A 426 -21.66 15.69 -8.16
N THR A 427 -22.96 16.05 -8.19
CA THR A 427 -23.95 15.44 -9.08
C THR A 427 -23.59 15.57 -10.55
N THR A 428 -23.16 16.76 -10.99
CA THR A 428 -22.80 17.02 -12.39
C THR A 428 -21.61 16.16 -12.83
N ARG A 429 -20.56 16.11 -12.00
CA ARG A 429 -19.36 15.32 -12.28
C ARG A 429 -19.60 13.83 -12.20
N PHE A 430 -20.41 13.39 -11.25
CA PHE A 430 -20.78 11.97 -11.16
C PHE A 430 -21.59 11.54 -12.39
N ARG A 431 -22.50 12.38 -12.90
CA ARG A 431 -23.16 12.11 -14.19
C ARG A 431 -22.19 12.08 -15.37
N GLU A 432 -21.17 12.94 -15.39
CA GLU A 432 -20.10 12.87 -16.40
C GLU A 432 -19.32 11.55 -16.30
N LEU A 433 -19.00 11.08 -15.09
CA LEU A 433 -18.39 9.77 -14.86
C LEU A 433 -19.28 8.67 -15.45
N LEU A 434 -20.57 8.62 -15.08
CA LEU A 434 -21.52 7.64 -15.63
C LEU A 434 -21.57 7.66 -17.17
N ARG A 435 -21.42 8.83 -17.80
CA ARG A 435 -21.40 8.96 -19.27
C ARG A 435 -20.13 8.39 -19.89
N LEU A 436 -18.98 8.56 -19.24
CA LEU A 436 -17.67 8.14 -19.73
C LEU A 436 -17.43 6.62 -19.70
N THR A 437 -18.13 5.90 -18.81
CA THR A 437 -17.96 4.45 -18.67
C THR A 437 -18.57 3.66 -19.85
N PRO A 438 -18.10 2.44 -20.14
CA PRO A 438 -18.71 1.60 -21.17
C PRO A 438 -20.11 1.11 -20.77
N ALA A 439 -20.94 0.76 -21.74
CA ALA A 439 -22.17 0.01 -21.48
C ALA A 439 -21.84 -1.36 -20.86
N GLY A 440 -22.74 -1.87 -20.01
CA GLY A 440 -22.51 -3.05 -19.19
C GLY A 440 -21.74 -2.76 -17.89
N SER A 441 -21.24 -1.53 -17.69
CA SER A 441 -20.59 -1.17 -16.42
C SER A 441 -21.56 -1.22 -15.25
N MET A 442 -21.08 -1.70 -14.12
CA MET A 442 -21.79 -1.77 -12.85
C MET A 442 -21.21 -0.80 -11.84
N PHE A 443 -22.06 -0.18 -11.03
CA PHE A 443 -21.66 0.73 -9.95
C PHE A 443 -22.32 0.23 -8.66
N LEU A 444 -21.50 -0.30 -7.76
CA LEU A 444 -21.88 -0.78 -6.43
C LEU A 444 -21.70 0.35 -5.42
N PHE A 445 -22.77 0.74 -4.77
CA PHE A 445 -22.78 1.72 -3.69
C PHE A 445 -23.14 1.01 -2.39
N VAL A 446 -22.35 1.21 -1.34
CA VAL A 446 -22.66 0.76 0.02
C VAL A 446 -22.53 1.98 0.92
N ASP A 447 -23.63 2.52 1.40
CA ASP A 447 -23.60 3.79 2.14
C ASP A 447 -24.71 3.86 3.19
N ASN A 448 -24.65 4.87 4.07
CA ASN A 448 -25.63 5.09 5.13
C ASN A 448 -27.07 4.95 4.61
N ALA A 449 -27.92 4.29 5.40
CA ALA A 449 -29.36 4.22 5.18
C ALA A 449 -30.06 5.58 5.49
N HIS A 450 -29.52 6.68 4.97
CA HIS A 450 -30.04 8.02 5.17
C HIS A 450 -30.77 8.51 3.91
N HIS A 451 -31.94 9.12 4.09
CA HIS A 451 -32.81 9.54 2.99
C HIS A 451 -32.11 10.45 1.96
N SER A 452 -31.19 11.32 2.39
CA SER A 452 -30.45 12.22 1.49
C SER A 452 -29.50 11.47 0.55
N VAL A 453 -28.95 10.34 0.99
CA VAL A 453 -28.04 9.49 0.20
C VAL A 453 -28.84 8.75 -0.87
N THR A 454 -29.94 8.11 -0.47
CA THR A 454 -30.86 7.45 -1.39
C THR A 454 -31.34 8.43 -2.46
N ARG A 455 -31.83 9.61 -2.05
CA ARG A 455 -32.30 10.64 -2.97
C ARG A 455 -31.20 11.15 -3.90
N PHE A 456 -29.97 11.25 -3.45
CA PHE A 456 -28.85 11.64 -4.29
C PHE A 456 -28.59 10.62 -5.41
N ILE A 457 -28.57 9.33 -5.08
CA ILE A 457 -28.36 8.24 -6.05
C ILE A 457 -29.54 8.15 -7.02
N GLU A 458 -30.77 8.24 -6.52
CA GLU A 458 -31.96 8.24 -7.38
C GLU A 458 -31.97 9.44 -8.34
N ASN A 459 -31.69 10.66 -7.85
CA ASN A 459 -31.60 11.85 -8.71
C ASN A 459 -30.42 11.82 -9.69
N LEU A 460 -29.37 11.04 -9.39
CA LEU A 460 -28.25 10.82 -10.31
C LEU A 460 -28.72 10.06 -11.55
N VAL A 461 -29.55 9.03 -11.35
CA VAL A 461 -30.00 8.06 -12.36
C VAL A 461 -31.29 8.51 -13.05
N PHE A 462 -32.22 9.08 -12.28
CA PHE A 462 -33.57 9.51 -12.69
C PHE A 462 -33.77 11.02 -12.40
N PRO A 463 -33.06 11.91 -13.11
CA PRO A 463 -33.10 13.36 -12.83
C PRO A 463 -34.51 13.97 -12.94
N ASP A 464 -35.33 13.42 -13.84
CA ASP A 464 -36.69 13.90 -14.12
C ASP A 464 -37.76 13.07 -13.38
N GLY A 465 -37.34 12.12 -12.53
CA GLY A 465 -38.25 11.21 -11.81
C GLY A 465 -38.92 10.14 -12.68
N VAL A 466 -38.56 10.04 -13.96
CA VAL A 466 -39.14 9.07 -14.91
C VAL A 466 -38.37 7.75 -14.85
N TYR A 467 -39.06 6.68 -14.43
CA TYR A 467 -38.57 5.31 -14.45
C TYR A 467 -39.74 4.32 -14.56
N GLU A 468 -39.44 3.13 -15.05
CA GLU A 468 -40.31 1.96 -14.95
C GLU A 468 -39.91 1.17 -13.72
N GLU A 469 -40.89 0.82 -12.89
CA GLU A 469 -40.68 -0.04 -11.73
C GLU A 469 -40.86 -1.50 -12.15
N ARG A 470 -39.80 -2.30 -11.98
CA ARG A 470 -39.82 -3.75 -12.11
C ARG A 470 -39.71 -4.39 -10.73
N LYS A 471 -40.04 -5.67 -10.64
CA LYS A 471 -40.08 -6.43 -9.37
C LYS A 471 -38.84 -6.25 -8.48
N SER A 472 -37.64 -6.12 -9.06
CA SER A 472 -36.37 -6.04 -8.31
C SER A 472 -35.55 -4.78 -8.58
N CYS A 473 -35.99 -3.89 -9.47
CA CYS A 473 -35.25 -2.68 -9.82
C CYS A 473 -36.14 -1.59 -10.40
N ARG A 474 -35.66 -0.36 -10.36
CA ARG A 474 -36.22 0.76 -11.13
C ARG A 474 -35.32 1.00 -12.34
N GLU A 475 -35.88 1.30 -13.49
CA GLU A 475 -35.08 1.44 -14.70
C GLU A 475 -35.57 2.50 -15.68
N ASN A 476 -34.67 2.95 -16.56
CA ASN A 476 -34.98 3.79 -17.70
C ASN A 476 -34.24 3.25 -18.94
N ALA A 477 -34.23 4.03 -20.03
CA ALA A 477 -33.58 3.68 -21.28
C ALA A 477 -32.05 3.45 -21.16
N PHE A 478 -31.41 3.98 -20.13
CA PHE A 478 -29.95 3.98 -19.97
C PHE A 478 -29.45 3.18 -18.77
N TYR A 479 -30.29 2.98 -17.75
CA TYR A 479 -29.87 2.47 -16.45
C TYR A 479 -30.92 1.55 -15.83
N ALA A 480 -30.46 0.59 -15.04
CA ALA A 480 -31.27 -0.14 -14.06
C ALA A 480 -30.64 0.03 -12.67
N LEU A 481 -31.44 0.39 -11.69
CA LEU A 481 -31.04 0.63 -10.30
C LEU A 481 -31.72 -0.39 -9.39
N TYR A 482 -30.91 -1.25 -8.79
CA TYR A 482 -31.31 -2.21 -7.77
C TYR A 482 -31.00 -1.61 -6.40
N THR A 483 -31.89 -1.82 -5.44
CA THR A 483 -31.73 -1.31 -4.08
C THR A 483 -32.00 -2.44 -3.09
N CYS A 484 -31.12 -2.57 -2.10
CA CYS A 484 -31.26 -3.51 -1.00
C CYS A 484 -30.87 -2.82 0.30
N TYR A 485 -31.57 -3.14 1.38
CA TYR A 485 -31.20 -2.71 2.73
C TYR A 485 -30.30 -3.76 3.37
N ALA A 486 -29.29 -3.36 4.13
CA ALA A 486 -28.40 -4.29 4.79
C ALA A 486 -28.04 -3.87 6.21
N GLU A 487 -27.90 -4.87 7.06
CA GLU A 487 -27.50 -4.70 8.46
C GLU A 487 -26.26 -5.52 8.76
N LEU A 488 -25.27 -4.89 9.41
CA LEU A 488 -24.13 -5.57 9.99
C LEU A 488 -24.28 -5.55 11.51
N HIS A 489 -24.43 -6.74 12.08
CA HIS A 489 -24.53 -6.95 13.52
C HIS A 489 -23.37 -7.83 14.01
N PRO A 490 -22.82 -7.57 15.21
CA PRO A 490 -21.96 -8.53 15.88
C PRO A 490 -22.77 -9.77 16.27
N THR A 491 -22.32 -10.97 15.90
CA THR A 491 -22.85 -12.21 16.50
C THR A 491 -21.96 -12.68 17.64
N GLU A 492 -22.55 -13.38 18.62
CA GLU A 492 -21.79 -14.02 19.70
C GLU A 492 -20.67 -14.92 19.16
N GLU A 493 -20.91 -15.61 18.06
CA GLU A 493 -19.93 -16.48 17.41
C GLU A 493 -18.75 -15.69 16.81
N SER A 494 -19.02 -14.60 16.08
CA SER A 494 -17.95 -13.73 15.58
C SER A 494 -17.12 -13.14 16.72
N MET A 495 -17.74 -12.86 17.88
CA MET A 495 -17.07 -12.34 19.07
C MET A 495 -16.21 -13.36 19.81
N LYS A 496 -16.45 -14.67 19.60
CA LYS A 496 -15.58 -15.74 20.13
C LYS A 496 -14.25 -15.84 19.37
N SER A 497 -14.14 -15.24 18.18
CA SER A 497 -12.90 -15.22 17.42
C SER A 497 -11.81 -14.42 18.16
N PRO A 498 -10.60 -14.99 18.35
CA PRO A 498 -9.51 -14.27 19.01
C PRO A 498 -9.09 -13.02 18.24
N TYR A 499 -9.18 -13.04 16.91
CA TYR A 499 -8.83 -11.90 16.06
C TYR A 499 -9.81 -10.74 16.23
N VAL A 500 -11.11 -11.05 16.29
CA VAL A 500 -12.15 -10.05 16.51
C VAL A 500 -12.00 -9.46 17.92
N ALA A 501 -11.84 -10.30 18.94
CA ALA A 501 -11.66 -9.87 20.31
C ALA A 501 -10.41 -8.98 20.49
N GLU A 502 -9.29 -9.32 19.86
CA GLU A 502 -8.07 -8.53 19.93
C GLU A 502 -8.22 -7.19 19.19
N LEU A 503 -8.79 -7.19 17.99
CA LEU A 503 -9.07 -5.95 17.25
C LEU A 503 -9.97 -5.01 18.07
N VAL A 504 -11.03 -5.56 18.65
CA VAL A 504 -11.95 -4.86 19.54
C VAL A 504 -11.21 -4.24 20.73
N SER A 505 -10.32 -5.01 21.35
CA SER A 505 -9.50 -4.56 22.48
C SER A 505 -8.57 -3.41 22.09
N LEU A 506 -7.89 -3.50 20.95
CA LEU A 506 -7.00 -2.45 20.46
C LEU A 506 -7.77 -1.17 20.12
N ILE A 507 -8.92 -1.27 19.47
CA ILE A 507 -9.78 -0.11 19.17
C ILE A 507 -10.24 0.55 20.47
N LYS A 508 -10.71 -0.23 21.45
CA LYS A 508 -11.13 0.30 22.75
C LYS A 508 -9.98 1.00 23.46
N TYR A 509 -8.80 0.40 23.49
CA TYR A 509 -7.64 0.96 24.17
C TYR A 509 -7.12 2.24 23.49
N TRP A 510 -6.88 2.18 22.18
CA TRP A 510 -6.21 3.25 21.42
C TRP A 510 -7.14 4.36 20.96
N LEU A 511 -8.39 4.04 20.65
CA LEU A 511 -9.35 4.97 20.03
C LEU A 511 -10.47 5.40 20.98
N ASP A 512 -10.58 4.76 22.16
CA ASP A 512 -11.64 4.95 23.16
C ASP A 512 -13.04 4.81 22.55
N ARG A 513 -13.24 3.72 21.79
CA ARG A 513 -14.47 3.45 21.06
C ARG A 513 -15.02 2.06 21.31
N SER A 514 -16.34 1.94 21.15
CA SER A 514 -16.94 0.66 20.83
C SER A 514 -16.61 0.32 19.36
N PRO A 515 -15.93 -0.81 19.11
CA PRO A 515 -15.62 -1.29 17.76
C PRO A 515 -16.81 -1.97 17.07
N LEU A 516 -17.83 -2.33 17.85
CA LEU A 516 -19.05 -2.96 17.35
C LEU A 516 -20.00 -1.86 16.89
N LEU A 517 -19.80 -1.45 15.65
CA LEU A 517 -20.69 -0.52 14.99
C LEU A 517 -21.79 -1.33 14.33
N ASP A 518 -23.00 -1.23 14.88
CA ASP A 518 -24.21 -1.60 14.13
C ASP A 518 -24.29 -0.68 12.92
N PHE A 519 -24.16 -1.27 11.73
CA PHE A 519 -24.28 -0.53 10.48
C PHE A 519 -25.59 -0.86 9.81
N HIS A 520 -26.38 0.19 9.61
CA HIS A 520 -27.56 0.17 8.76
C HIS A 520 -27.21 0.91 7.47
N VAL A 521 -27.12 0.16 6.37
CA VAL A 521 -26.71 0.70 5.06
C VAL A 521 -27.73 0.38 3.99
N ASN A 522 -27.80 1.26 3.00
CA ASN A 522 -28.42 0.92 1.73
C ASN A 522 -27.32 0.51 0.76
N VAL A 523 -27.56 -0.62 0.09
CA VAL A 523 -26.73 -1.11 -1.00
C VAL A 523 -27.46 -0.87 -2.30
N PHE A 524 -26.82 -0.18 -3.24
CA PHE A 524 -27.35 0.06 -4.57
C PHE A 524 -26.45 -0.58 -5.61
N LEU A 525 -27.05 -1.23 -6.60
CA LEU A 525 -26.36 -1.62 -7.81
C LEU A 525 -26.98 -0.87 -8.99
N LEU A 526 -26.19 0.00 -9.61
CA LEU A 526 -26.55 0.65 -10.85
C LEU A 526 -25.89 -0.09 -12.02
N VAL A 527 -26.69 -0.55 -12.97
CA VAL A 527 -26.23 -1.19 -14.21
C VAL A 527 -26.46 -0.25 -15.38
N LYS A 528 -25.41 0.06 -16.13
CA LYS A 528 -25.49 0.86 -17.35
C LYS A 528 -25.87 -0.01 -18.55
N LYS A 529 -27.01 0.29 -19.18
CA LYS A 529 -27.52 -0.44 -20.34
C LYS A 529 -26.75 -0.08 -21.62
N ALA A 530 -26.77 -0.97 -22.60
CA ALA A 530 -26.40 -0.62 -23.97
C ALA A 530 -27.31 0.51 -24.46
N LYS A 531 -26.75 1.48 -25.20
CA LYS A 531 -27.58 2.53 -25.82
C LYS A 531 -28.66 1.85 -26.66
N PRO A 532 -29.93 2.25 -26.55
CA PRO A 532 -30.95 1.76 -27.47
C PRO A 532 -30.49 2.09 -28.89
N VAL A 533 -30.45 1.06 -29.75
CA VAL A 533 -30.21 1.25 -31.17
C VAL A 533 -31.41 2.02 -31.68
N VAL A 534 -31.23 3.32 -31.92
CA VAL A 534 -32.21 4.10 -32.67
C VAL A 534 -32.13 3.57 -34.10
N CYS A 535 -32.97 2.59 -34.42
CA CYS A 535 -33.29 2.29 -35.81
C CYS A 535 -33.82 3.60 -36.40
N LYS A 536 -32.99 4.29 -37.19
CA LYS A 536 -33.48 5.38 -38.02
C LYS A 536 -34.51 4.76 -38.95
N SER A 537 -35.79 4.95 -38.65
CA SER A 537 -36.84 4.73 -39.62
C SER A 537 -36.53 5.62 -40.81
N ASN A 538 -36.26 5.01 -41.96
CA ASN A 538 -36.17 5.73 -43.21
C ASN A 538 -37.51 6.45 -43.41
N PRO A 539 -37.53 7.77 -43.67
CA PRO A 539 -38.76 8.43 -44.05
C PRO A 539 -39.19 7.84 -45.38
N VAL A 540 -40.33 7.15 -45.38
CA VAL A 540 -41.04 6.74 -46.59
C VAL A 540 -41.40 8.03 -47.32
N SER A 541 -40.77 8.26 -48.46
CA SER A 541 -41.16 9.31 -49.39
C SER A 541 -42.48 8.89 -50.04
N GLU A 542 -43.61 9.32 -49.48
CA GLU A 542 -44.85 9.43 -50.24
C GLU A 542 -44.69 10.62 -51.20
N LYS A 543 -44.46 10.31 -52.48
CA LYS A 543 -44.77 11.22 -53.58
C LYS A 543 -46.10 10.79 -54.16
N SER A 544 -47.13 11.60 -53.91
CA SER A 544 -48.25 11.81 -54.83
C SER A 544 -47.87 12.83 -55.90
#